data_AF-A0A0K8RGZ3-F1
#
_entry.id   AF-A0A0K8RGZ3-F1
#
_cell.length_a   1.000
_cell.length_b   1.000
_cell.length_c   1.000
_cell.angle_alpha   90.00
_cell.angle_beta   90.00
_cell.angle_gamma   90.00
#
_symmetry.space_group_name_H-M   'P 1'
#
loop_
_entity.id
_entity.type
_entity.pdbx_description
1 polymer ?
#
loop_
_entity_poly.entity_id
_entity_poly.type
_entity_poly.pdbx_seq_one_letter_code
_entity_poly.pdbx_strand_id
1 'polypeptide(L)'
;MAYVVGRFGIASALNQAKLCSPVALSCSTAGNRYSTAPAAGKSRSGVKNIVLVEGVRTPFLLSGTKYNNLMPHDLQRMAFLALLRRTGVPKEAIEYIVSGSVIAEPKTCNVAREAALCAGFSDRTPCLPFAATGVRLVTTVANRLIKEDKQIGLTAACAAGGHGHAMIVERYPSK
;
A
#
# COMPACT_ATOMS: atom_id res chain seq x y z
N MET A 1 2.30 12.51 -16.09
CA MET A 1 0.84 12.41 -16.32
C MET A 1 0.29 11.38 -15.34
N ALA A 2 0.05 11.80 -14.10
CA ALA A 2 -0.47 10.95 -13.04
C ALA A 2 -1.98 11.20 -12.94
N TYR A 3 -2.78 10.20 -13.29
CA TYR A 3 -4.24 10.29 -13.19
C TYR A 3 -4.68 9.70 -11.86
N VAL A 4 -5.19 10.57 -11.00
CA VAL A 4 -5.91 10.26 -9.75
C VAL A 4 -7.37 9.99 -10.11
N VAL A 5 -7.91 8.82 -9.75
CA VAL A 5 -9.32 8.46 -9.92
C VAL A 5 -9.67 7.57 -8.71
N GLY A 6 -10.62 7.78 -7.79
CA GLY A 6 -11.79 8.66 -7.62
C GLY A 6 -13.18 7.95 -7.69
N ARG A 7 -13.80 7.47 -6.59
CA ARG A 7 -15.17 6.86 -6.28
C ARG A 7 -15.57 5.31 -6.31
N PHE A 8 -15.91 4.65 -5.15
CA PHE A 8 -16.31 3.23 -4.77
C PHE A 8 -16.24 2.95 -3.22
N GLY A 9 -17.29 3.07 -2.40
CA GLY A 9 -18.56 2.36 -2.57
C GLY A 9 -18.59 1.00 -1.85
N ILE A 10 -18.32 0.93 -0.54
CA ILE A 10 -18.81 -0.17 0.30
C ILE A 10 -20.28 0.11 0.63
N ALA A 11 -21.20 -0.47 -0.13
CA ALA A 11 -22.60 -0.47 0.24
C ALA A 11 -22.80 -1.43 1.42
N SER A 12 -22.70 -0.91 2.65
CA SER A 12 -23.56 -1.28 3.79
C SER A 12 -23.12 -0.52 5.06
N ALA A 13 -24.06 0.29 5.58
CA ALA A 13 -24.17 0.75 6.96
C ALA A 13 -23.04 1.63 7.55
N LEU A 14 -23.24 2.95 7.57
CA LEU A 14 -23.66 3.68 8.77
C LEU A 14 -23.76 5.19 8.52
N ASN A 15 -24.75 5.75 9.20
CA ASN A 15 -25.45 7.02 9.05
C ASN A 15 -24.62 8.31 9.14
N GLN A 16 -25.13 9.36 8.49
CA GLN A 16 -24.61 10.75 8.45
C GLN A 16 -25.02 11.56 9.70
N ALA A 17 -24.15 12.45 10.20
CA ALA A 17 -24.49 13.74 10.82
C ALA A 17 -23.19 14.51 11.19
N LYS A 18 -22.79 15.57 10.48
CA LYS A 18 -23.07 17.01 10.73
C LYS A 18 -22.56 17.57 12.07
N LEU A 19 -21.47 18.36 12.02
CA LEU A 19 -21.45 19.76 12.48
C LEU A 19 -20.19 20.47 11.94
N CYS A 20 -20.37 21.68 11.40
CA CYS A 20 -19.38 22.53 10.73
C CYS A 20 -19.39 23.91 11.42
N SER A 21 -18.24 24.54 11.71
CA SER A 21 -18.00 26.01 11.74
C SER A 21 -16.52 26.34 12.12
N PRO A 22 -16.02 27.60 12.07
CA PRO A 22 -15.19 28.05 10.94
C PRO A 22 -13.93 28.82 11.38
N VAL A 23 -12.74 28.25 11.20
CA VAL A 23 -11.47 29.01 11.21
C VAL A 23 -10.59 28.47 10.09
N ALA A 24 -10.09 29.38 9.27
CA ALA A 24 -9.38 29.13 8.03
C ALA A 24 -8.13 28.24 8.22
N LEU A 25 -8.30 26.95 7.97
CA LEU A 25 -7.26 26.01 7.54
C LEU A 25 -8.04 24.87 6.86
N SER A 26 -8.31 24.96 5.55
CA SER A 26 -8.99 23.86 4.85
C SER A 26 -8.03 22.70 4.61
N CYS A 27 -7.53 22.14 5.71
CA CYS A 27 -7.28 20.71 5.84
C CYS A 27 -8.63 20.05 5.58
N SER A 28 -8.94 19.81 4.30
CA SER A 28 -10.07 19.01 3.90
C SER A 28 -9.89 17.66 4.56
N THR A 29 -10.71 17.39 5.57
CA THR A 29 -10.97 16.08 6.15
C THR A 29 -11.38 15.14 5.02
N ALA A 30 -10.38 14.53 4.39
CA ALA A 30 -10.56 13.51 3.38
C ALA A 30 -10.93 12.19 4.07
N GLY A 31 -12.09 12.19 4.73
CA GLY A 31 -12.79 10.98 5.08
C GLY A 31 -13.12 10.20 3.80
N ASN A 32 -12.66 8.95 3.77
CA ASN A 32 -13.05 7.90 2.82
C ASN A 32 -12.92 8.28 1.32
N ARG A 33 -11.68 8.31 0.82
CA ARG A 33 -11.35 8.38 -0.62
C ARG A 33 -11.10 7.00 -1.24
N TYR A 34 -11.49 5.89 -0.60
CA TYR A 34 -11.46 4.58 -1.24
C TYR A 34 -12.63 4.45 -2.14
N SER A 35 -12.27 4.61 -3.39
CA SER A 35 -13.16 5.15 -4.32
C SER A 35 -12.40 5.32 -5.63
N THR A 36 -12.66 4.51 -6.66
CA THR A 36 -12.08 4.65 -8.02
C THR A 36 -13.14 4.49 -9.13
N ALA A 37 -13.45 5.57 -9.86
CA ALA A 37 -14.24 5.54 -11.07
C ALA A 37 -13.42 4.80 -12.14
N PRO A 38 -14.04 4.00 -13.00
CA PRO A 38 -13.29 3.18 -13.94
C PRO A 38 -12.67 4.06 -15.02
N ALA A 39 -11.33 4.13 -15.04
CA ALA A 39 -10.61 4.57 -16.22
C ALA A 39 -10.91 3.57 -17.35
N ALA A 40 -11.39 4.06 -18.49
CA ALA A 40 -11.75 3.26 -19.65
C ALA A 40 -10.49 2.68 -20.32
N GLY A 41 -9.94 1.60 -19.75
CA GLY A 41 -8.91 0.77 -20.35
C GLY A 41 -9.53 -0.45 -21.02
N LYS A 42 -9.11 -0.75 -22.26
CA LYS A 42 -9.46 -2.02 -22.93
C LYS A 42 -8.86 -3.18 -22.14
N SER A 43 -9.67 -3.90 -21.35
CA SER A 43 -9.22 -5.16 -20.76
C SER A 43 -9.11 -6.23 -21.83
N ARG A 44 -8.11 -7.11 -21.74
CA ARG A 44 -8.10 -8.34 -22.52
C ARG A 44 -9.23 -9.22 -21.97
N SER A 45 -10.12 -9.70 -22.85
CA SER A 45 -11.22 -10.58 -22.46
C SER A 45 -10.67 -11.82 -21.75
N GLY A 46 -11.15 -12.08 -20.53
CA GLY A 46 -10.78 -13.25 -19.71
C GLY A 46 -9.75 -13.01 -18.59
N VAL A 47 -9.07 -11.86 -18.53
CA VAL A 47 -8.13 -11.53 -17.43
C VAL A 47 -8.69 -10.39 -16.59
N LYS A 48 -8.76 -10.59 -15.26
CA LYS A 48 -9.21 -9.55 -14.31
C LYS A 48 -8.22 -8.38 -14.31
N ASN A 49 -8.74 -7.15 -14.33
CA ASN A 49 -7.91 -5.95 -14.37
C ASN A 49 -7.21 -5.73 -13.02
N ILE A 50 -5.97 -5.27 -13.09
CA ILE A 50 -5.19 -4.89 -11.91
C ILE A 50 -4.87 -3.42 -12.03
N VAL A 51 -5.23 -2.68 -10.99
CA VAL A 51 -5.06 -1.23 -10.91
C VAL A 51 -4.13 -0.88 -9.76
N LEU A 52 -3.29 0.12 -9.99
CA LEU A 52 -2.49 0.74 -8.93
C LEU A 52 -3.33 1.85 -8.31
N VAL A 53 -3.68 1.73 -7.04
CA VAL A 53 -4.57 2.71 -6.37
C VAL A 53 -3.78 3.92 -5.91
N GLU A 54 -2.70 3.70 -5.17
CA GLU A 54 -1.87 4.77 -4.62
C GLU A 54 -0.46 4.26 -4.32
N GLY A 55 0.51 5.16 -4.34
CA GLY A 55 1.91 4.89 -4.02
C GLY A 55 2.53 5.97 -3.16
N VAL A 56 3.26 5.55 -2.13
CA VAL A 56 4.01 6.43 -1.24
C VAL A 56 5.44 5.96 -1.15
N ARG A 57 6.35 6.91 -1.03
CA ARG A 57 7.77 6.68 -0.80
C ARG A 57 8.28 7.61 0.29
N THR A 58 9.28 7.16 1.02
CA THR A 58 10.11 8.04 1.84
C THR A 58 11.00 8.89 0.93
N PRO A 59 11.54 10.03 1.40
CA PRO A 59 12.56 10.75 0.66
C PRO A 59 13.81 9.85 0.51
N PHE A 60 14.44 9.95 -0.65
CA PHE A 60 15.69 9.27 -0.94
C PHE A 60 16.82 10.06 -0.28
N LEU A 61 17.52 9.42 0.64
CA LEU A 61 18.70 9.99 1.29
C LEU A 61 19.94 9.20 0.87
N LEU A 62 21.10 9.86 0.93
CA LEU A 62 22.37 9.21 0.70
C LEU A 62 22.65 8.23 1.86
N SER A 63 23.10 7.02 1.55
CA SER A 63 23.47 6.02 2.55
C SER A 63 24.52 6.57 3.52
N GLY A 64 24.40 6.24 4.81
CA GLY A 64 25.28 6.75 5.87
C GLY A 64 24.90 8.14 6.40
N THR A 65 23.82 8.75 5.92
CA THR A 65 23.31 10.02 6.46
C THR A 65 22.23 9.81 7.54
N LYS A 66 21.01 10.36 7.37
CA LYS A 66 19.99 10.42 8.44
C LYS A 66 19.31 9.09 8.76
N TYR A 67 19.34 8.11 7.86
CA TYR A 67 18.73 6.79 8.09
C TYR A 67 19.70 5.75 8.65
N ASN A 68 20.93 6.13 9.01
CA ASN A 68 21.97 5.18 9.41
C ASN A 68 21.64 4.43 10.72
N ASN A 69 20.89 5.06 11.62
CA ASN A 69 20.51 4.47 12.91
C ASN A 69 19.17 3.73 12.87
N LEU A 70 18.55 3.57 11.69
CA LEU A 70 17.27 2.91 11.53
C LEU A 70 17.46 1.51 10.93
N MET A 71 16.65 0.57 11.40
CA MET A 71 16.61 -0.74 10.77
C MET A 71 15.73 -0.70 9.50
N PRO A 72 15.93 -1.62 8.54
CA PRO A 72 15.13 -1.65 7.31
C PRO A 72 13.62 -1.77 7.55
N HIS A 73 13.21 -2.50 8.58
CA HIS A 73 11.80 -2.64 8.94
C HIS A 73 11.19 -1.32 9.47
N ASP A 74 11.97 -0.45 10.12
CA ASP A 74 11.51 0.87 10.56
C ASP A 74 11.24 1.80 9.38
N LEU A 75 12.15 1.80 8.39
CA LEU A 75 11.98 2.52 7.12
C LEU A 75 10.71 2.06 6.39
N GLN A 76 10.51 0.75 6.34
CA GLN A 76 9.33 0.17 5.71
C GLN A 76 8.04 0.50 6.47
N ARG A 77 8.07 0.47 7.81
CA ARG A 77 6.96 0.90 8.68
C ARG A 77 6.57 2.34 8.39
N MET A 78 7.54 3.25 8.25
CA MET A 78 7.25 4.64 7.91
C MET A 78 6.51 4.77 6.56
N ALA A 79 6.91 3.99 5.56
CA ALA A 79 6.22 3.96 4.26
C ALA A 79 4.78 3.42 4.40
N PHE A 80 4.57 2.37 5.18
CA PHE A 80 3.23 1.82 5.44
C PHE A 80 2.32 2.81 6.18
N LEU A 81 2.82 3.46 7.23
CA LEU A 81 2.05 4.45 7.97
C LEU A 81 1.70 5.66 7.09
N ALA A 82 2.65 6.11 6.26
CA ALA A 82 2.40 7.22 5.33
C ALA A 82 1.37 6.86 4.26
N LEU A 83 1.43 5.63 3.75
CA LEU A 83 0.43 5.10 2.82
C LEU A 83 -0.96 5.06 3.48
N LEU A 84 -1.09 4.44 4.66
CA LEU A 84 -2.36 4.36 5.40
C LEU A 84 -2.95 5.74 5.70
N ARG A 85 -2.11 6.72 6.08
CA ARG A 85 -2.55 8.11 6.31
C ARG A 85 -3.06 8.79 5.05
N ARG A 86 -2.46 8.49 3.89
CA ARG A 86 -2.83 9.11 2.60
C ARG A 86 -4.07 8.48 2.00
N THR A 87 -4.19 7.16 2.12
CA THR A 87 -5.22 6.35 1.48
C THR A 87 -6.48 6.24 2.35
N GLY A 88 -6.32 6.15 3.67
CA GLY A 88 -7.43 5.93 4.61
C GLY A 88 -8.03 4.52 4.52
N VAL A 89 -7.29 3.55 3.99
CA VAL A 89 -7.72 2.14 3.92
C VAL A 89 -7.75 1.55 5.33
N PRO A 90 -8.81 0.81 5.71
CA PRO A 90 -8.79 0.02 6.94
C PRO A 90 -7.72 -1.07 6.83
N LYS A 91 -6.90 -1.23 7.86
CA LYS A 91 -5.73 -2.11 7.82
C LYS A 91 -6.10 -3.57 7.59
N GLU A 92 -7.33 -3.94 7.95
CA GLU A 92 -7.94 -5.26 7.83
C GLU A 92 -8.30 -5.62 6.39
N ALA A 93 -8.49 -4.62 5.52
CA ALA A 93 -8.84 -4.85 4.12
C ALA A 93 -7.64 -5.30 3.27
N ILE A 94 -6.41 -5.22 3.79
CA ILE A 94 -5.22 -5.67 3.06
C ILE A 94 -5.04 -7.18 3.28
N GLU A 95 -5.18 -7.93 2.19
CA GLU A 95 -5.25 -9.40 2.22
C GLU A 95 -3.90 -10.05 1.92
N TYR A 96 -2.96 -9.31 1.34
CA TYR A 96 -1.65 -9.81 0.99
C TYR A 96 -0.59 -8.71 1.02
N ILE A 97 0.56 -8.98 1.63
CA ILE A 97 1.68 -8.03 1.68
C ILE A 97 2.93 -8.70 1.09
N VAL A 98 3.55 -8.04 0.12
CA VAL A 98 4.87 -8.44 -0.40
C VAL A 98 5.82 -7.28 -0.20
N SER A 99 6.92 -7.52 0.52
CA SER A 99 7.99 -6.54 0.66
C SER A 99 9.31 -7.07 0.11
N GLY A 100 9.96 -6.28 -0.73
CA GLY A 100 11.27 -6.56 -1.27
C GLY A 100 12.40 -5.96 -0.45
N SER A 101 13.48 -6.71 -0.24
CA SER A 101 14.78 -6.16 0.20
C SER A 101 15.91 -6.93 -0.49
N VAL A 102 16.92 -6.23 -0.98
CA VAL A 102 18.13 -6.87 -1.56
C VAL A 102 19.11 -7.25 -0.44
N ILE A 103 19.27 -6.36 0.54
CA ILE A 103 20.14 -6.59 1.69
C ILE A 103 19.27 -7.26 2.77
N ALA A 104 19.59 -8.51 3.08
CA ALA A 104 18.92 -9.25 4.12
C ALA A 104 19.47 -8.84 5.49
N GLU A 105 18.59 -8.37 6.37
CA GLU A 105 18.92 -8.12 7.77
C GLU A 105 18.67 -9.42 8.55
N PRO A 106 19.68 -10.05 9.17
CA PRO A 106 19.54 -11.35 9.82
C PRO A 106 18.60 -11.33 11.03
N LYS A 107 18.45 -10.17 11.69
CA LYS A 107 17.48 -10.00 12.79
C LYS A 107 16.04 -10.00 12.30
N THR A 108 15.82 -9.54 11.07
CA THR A 108 14.49 -9.40 10.47
C THR A 108 14.49 -10.07 9.09
N CYS A 109 14.63 -11.40 9.07
CA CYS A 109 14.62 -12.18 7.82
C CYS A 109 13.35 -11.93 6.99
N ASN A 110 12.22 -11.66 7.65
CA ASN A 110 10.98 -11.23 7.00
C ASN A 110 10.65 -9.77 7.32
N VAL A 111 11.38 -8.83 6.69
CA VAL A 111 11.13 -7.38 6.80
C VAL A 111 9.67 -7.02 6.53
N ALA A 112 8.99 -7.74 5.61
CA ALA A 112 7.58 -7.50 5.31
C ALA A 112 6.69 -7.73 6.55
N ARG A 113 6.91 -8.84 7.26
CA ARG A 113 6.12 -9.20 8.44
C ARG A 113 6.41 -8.29 9.62
N GLU A 114 7.68 -8.04 9.91
CA GLU A 114 8.07 -7.16 11.03
C GLU A 114 7.52 -5.75 10.84
N ALA A 115 7.72 -5.15 9.65
CA ALA A 115 7.21 -3.83 9.36
C ALA A 115 5.67 -3.78 9.36
N ALA A 116 5.01 -4.86 8.93
CA ALA A 116 3.56 -4.93 8.92
C ALA A 116 2.97 -4.99 10.34
N LEU A 117 3.54 -5.83 11.21
CA LEU A 117 3.15 -5.91 12.62
C LEU A 117 3.40 -4.57 13.33
N CYS A 118 4.56 -3.94 13.11
CA CYS A 118 4.85 -2.63 13.69
C CYS A 118 3.95 -1.51 13.15
N ALA A 119 3.42 -1.61 11.93
CA ALA A 119 2.42 -0.69 11.37
C ALA A 119 0.99 -0.98 11.86
N GLY A 120 0.78 -2.13 12.52
CA GLY A 120 -0.48 -2.59 13.07
C GLY A 120 -1.44 -3.16 12.02
N PHE A 121 -0.94 -3.80 10.96
CA PHE A 121 -1.79 -4.61 10.09
C PHE A 121 -2.30 -5.86 10.82
N SER A 122 -3.35 -6.48 10.27
CA SER A 122 -3.92 -7.69 10.84
C SER A 122 -2.92 -8.85 10.88
N ASP A 123 -2.88 -9.57 11.99
CA ASP A 123 -2.02 -10.76 12.15
C ASP A 123 -2.32 -11.85 11.12
N ARG A 124 -3.55 -11.88 10.61
CA ARG A 124 -4.03 -12.84 9.61
C ARG A 124 -3.47 -12.58 8.22
N THR A 125 -2.99 -11.37 7.94
CA THR A 125 -2.51 -10.99 6.61
C THR A 125 -1.16 -11.66 6.32
N PRO A 126 -1.08 -12.58 5.33
CA PRO A 126 0.18 -13.21 4.96
C PRO A 126 1.15 -12.18 4.37
N CYS A 127 2.40 -12.26 4.82
CA CYS A 127 3.49 -11.37 4.43
C CYS A 127 4.65 -12.17 3.84
N LEU A 128 5.04 -11.88 2.60
CA LEU A 128 6.12 -12.57 1.91
C LEU A 128 7.33 -11.62 1.71
N PRO A 129 8.52 -11.96 2.22
CA PRO A 129 9.73 -11.25 1.87
C PRO A 129 10.23 -11.75 0.51
N PHE A 130 10.73 -10.84 -0.32
CA PHE A 130 11.25 -11.20 -1.63
C PHE A 130 12.64 -10.60 -1.85
N ALA A 131 13.62 -11.41 -2.26
CA ALA A 131 14.98 -10.98 -2.55
C ALA A 131 15.10 -10.26 -3.91
N ALA A 132 14.15 -9.39 -4.23
CA ALA A 132 14.19 -8.50 -5.39
C ALA A 132 13.46 -7.21 -5.06
N THR A 133 13.75 -6.15 -5.82
CA THR A 133 13.11 -4.84 -5.69
C THR A 133 12.46 -4.42 -7.03
N GLY A 134 11.58 -3.42 -7.00
CA GLY A 134 10.97 -2.84 -8.19
C GLY A 134 9.75 -3.60 -8.74
N VAL A 135 9.64 -3.67 -10.07
CA VAL A 135 8.43 -4.15 -10.78
C VAL A 135 8.09 -5.61 -10.51
N ARG A 136 9.08 -6.44 -10.17
CA ARG A 136 8.86 -7.87 -9.88
C ARG A 136 7.93 -8.06 -8.68
N LEU A 137 7.94 -7.15 -7.72
CA LEU A 137 7.05 -7.21 -6.57
C LEU A 137 5.59 -6.99 -6.97
N VAL A 138 5.35 -6.01 -7.85
CA VAL A 138 4.01 -5.73 -8.39
C VAL A 138 3.49 -6.93 -9.16
N THR A 139 4.34 -7.55 -9.99
CA THR A 139 3.99 -8.78 -10.73
C THR A 139 3.67 -9.95 -9.79
N THR A 140 4.45 -10.14 -8.72
CA THR A 140 4.21 -11.19 -7.73
C THR A 140 2.88 -10.98 -7.02
N VAL A 141 2.59 -9.75 -6.56
CA VAL A 141 1.31 -9.42 -5.93
C VAL A 141 0.17 -9.62 -6.91
N ALA A 142 0.30 -9.10 -8.13
CA ALA A 142 -0.70 -9.25 -9.18
C ALA A 142 -1.07 -10.71 -9.46
N ASN A 143 -0.06 -11.56 -9.67
CA ASN A 143 -0.27 -12.99 -9.91
C ASN A 143 -0.88 -13.70 -8.71
N ARG A 144 -0.50 -13.31 -7.48
CA ARG A 144 -1.07 -13.85 -6.24
C ARG A 144 -2.54 -13.46 -6.06
N LEU A 145 -2.89 -12.19 -6.30
CA LEU A 145 -4.28 -11.72 -6.24
C LEU A 145 -5.16 -12.45 -7.26
N ILE A 146 -4.64 -12.73 -8.47
CA ILE A 146 -5.36 -13.52 -9.48
C ILE A 146 -5.52 -14.97 -9.02
N LYS A 147 -4.44 -15.62 -8.56
CA LYS A 147 -4.43 -17.04 -8.21
C LYS A 147 -5.23 -17.37 -6.94
N GLU A 148 -5.18 -16.50 -5.94
CA GLU A 148 -5.82 -16.69 -4.63
C GLU A 148 -7.19 -15.99 -4.55
N ASP A 149 -7.69 -15.46 -5.67
CA ASP A 149 -8.95 -14.72 -5.79
C ASP A 149 -9.12 -13.54 -4.82
N LYS A 150 -8.02 -12.94 -4.37
CA LYS A 150 -8.00 -11.78 -3.47
C LYS A 150 -8.17 -10.45 -4.23
N GLN A 151 -8.63 -9.42 -3.53
CA GLN A 151 -8.93 -8.11 -4.09
C GLN A 151 -7.83 -7.08 -3.83
N ILE A 152 -7.30 -6.97 -2.61
CA ILE A 152 -6.38 -5.89 -2.21
C ILE A 152 -5.04 -6.45 -1.77
N GLY A 153 -3.98 -6.02 -2.47
CA GLY A 153 -2.60 -6.35 -2.18
C GLY A 153 -1.74 -5.11 -1.90
N LEU A 154 -0.76 -5.28 -1.03
CA LEU A 154 0.24 -4.28 -0.70
C LEU A 154 1.58 -4.71 -1.27
N THR A 155 2.18 -3.85 -2.07
CA THR A 155 3.53 -4.02 -2.61
C THR A 155 4.47 -3.01 -1.99
N ALA A 156 5.59 -3.45 -1.43
CA ALA A 156 6.54 -2.59 -0.76
C ALA A 156 7.98 -2.98 -1.08
N ALA A 157 8.91 -2.03 -0.95
CA ALA A 157 10.32 -2.37 -0.96
C ALA A 157 11.13 -1.39 -0.11
N CYS A 158 12.19 -1.91 0.49
CA CYS A 158 13.16 -1.14 1.24
C CYS A 158 14.54 -1.28 0.61
N ALA A 159 15.24 -0.17 0.45
CA ALA A 159 16.66 -0.10 0.20
C ALA A 159 17.33 0.38 1.50
N ALA A 160 17.93 -0.55 2.24
CA ALA A 160 18.49 -0.32 3.58
C ALA A 160 19.36 0.95 3.63
N GLY A 161 18.98 1.89 4.52
CA GLY A 161 19.69 3.16 4.71
C GLY A 161 19.44 4.25 3.64
N GLY A 162 18.67 3.96 2.58
CA GLY A 162 18.42 4.89 1.49
C GLY A 162 16.96 5.35 1.38
N HIS A 163 16.01 4.41 1.23
CA HIS A 163 14.58 4.72 1.12
C HIS A 163 13.70 3.48 1.32
N GLY A 164 12.41 3.71 1.58
CA GLY A 164 11.34 2.71 1.54
C GLY A 164 10.16 3.21 0.70
N HIS A 165 9.44 2.30 0.06
CA HIS A 165 8.18 2.64 -0.62
C HIS A 165 7.11 1.58 -0.36
N ALA A 166 5.86 1.98 -0.52
CA ALA A 166 4.68 1.14 -0.40
C ALA A 166 3.63 1.58 -1.41
N MET A 167 2.96 0.62 -2.03
CA MET A 167 1.95 0.81 -3.06
C MET A 167 0.79 -0.14 -2.83
N ILE A 168 -0.43 0.33 -3.10
CA ILE A 168 -1.64 -0.48 -3.05
C ILE A 168 -1.99 -0.90 -4.47
N VAL A 169 -2.16 -2.20 -4.64
CA VAL A 169 -2.59 -2.83 -5.88
C VAL A 169 -3.95 -3.45 -5.62
N GLU A 170 -4.92 -3.09 -6.43
CA GLU A 170 -6.26 -3.63 -6.36
C GLU A 170 -6.57 -4.41 -7.62
N ARG A 171 -7.21 -5.56 -7.45
CA ARG A 171 -7.79 -6.32 -8.55
C ARG A 171 -9.24 -5.87 -8.73
N TYR A 172 -9.50 -5.18 -9.82
CA TYR A 172 -10.83 -4.69 -10.13
C TYR A 172 -11.72 -5.85 -10.60
N PRO A 173 -12.94 -6.02 -10.05
CA PRO A 173 -13.87 -7.01 -10.57
C PRO A 173 -14.21 -6.69 -12.02
N SER A 174 -14.09 -7.68 -12.91
CA SER A 174 -14.62 -7.53 -14.28
C SER A 174 -16.15 -7.42 -14.17
N LYS A 175 -16.72 -6.47 -14.92
CA LYS A 175 -18.15 -6.48 -15.22
C LYS A 175 -18.53 -7.76 -15.96
#